data_AF-A0A382QAM8-F1
#
_entry.id   AF-A0A382QAM8-F1
#
_cell.length_a   1.000
_cell.length_b   1.000
_cell.length_c   1.000
_cell.angle_alpha   90.00
_cell.angle_beta   90.00
_cell.angle_gamma   90.00
#
_symmetry.space_group_name_H-M   'P 1'
#
loop_
_entity.id
_entity.type
_entity.pdbx_description
1 polymer ?
#
loop_
_entity_poly.entity_id
_entity_poly.type
_entity_poly.pdbx_seq_one_letter_code
_entity_poly.pdbx_strand_id
1 'polypeptide(L)'
;MIKISKEKLIIGGLKKFGILNILKSNHNELIKKYPNIAIFAFDRIGADISIVGIYEKAELEGLKDCIFNKIDTQKSVCLDVGANIGNHTLYFAQFFNQVYSFEPHPEIFELLKFNVRKSKNVKVFQFGLSNKNDEMIIATDQDTSYGSSSLRNKVNLKFEKSADIFNVQVKRFDDFFNKINE
;
A
#
# COMPACT_ATOMS: atom_id res chain seq x y z
N MET A 1 -26.05 -14.08 -28.54
CA MET A 1 -26.23 -14.89 -27.31
C MET A 1 -25.06 -15.88 -27.23
N ILE A 2 -24.05 -15.61 -26.38
CA ILE A 2 -22.84 -16.44 -26.32
C ILE A 2 -23.18 -17.73 -25.55
N LYS A 3 -23.26 -18.88 -26.25
CA LYS A 3 -23.39 -20.21 -25.63
C LYS A 3 -22.08 -20.53 -24.91
N ILE A 4 -22.02 -20.25 -23.61
CA ILE A 4 -20.94 -20.76 -22.75
C ILE A 4 -21.19 -22.27 -22.56
N SER A 5 -20.20 -23.12 -22.86
CA SER A 5 -20.33 -24.57 -22.71
C SER A 5 -20.43 -24.97 -21.23
N LYS A 6 -21.21 -26.01 -20.90
CA LYS A 6 -21.36 -26.54 -19.53
C LYS A 6 -20.00 -26.86 -18.88
N GLU A 7 -19.05 -27.35 -19.67
CA GLU A 7 -17.67 -27.62 -19.24
C GLU A 7 -16.95 -26.36 -18.74
N LYS A 8 -17.06 -25.22 -19.44
CA LYS A 8 -16.46 -23.95 -18.99
C LYS A 8 -17.06 -23.48 -17.66
N LEU A 9 -18.36 -23.73 -17.44
CA LEU A 9 -19.03 -23.40 -16.18
C LEU A 9 -18.52 -24.26 -15.02
N ILE A 10 -18.35 -25.57 -15.24
CA ILE A 10 -17.86 -26.53 -14.24
C ILE A 10 -16.40 -26.22 -13.87
N ILE A 11 -15.53 -26.02 -14.87
CA ILE A 11 -14.12 -25.66 -14.64
C ILE A 11 -14.03 -24.32 -13.89
N GLY A 12 -14.86 -23.34 -14.24
CA GLY A 12 -14.94 -22.06 -13.53
C GLY A 12 -15.36 -22.24 -12.06
N GLY A 13 -16.33 -23.12 -11.78
CA GLY A 13 -16.77 -23.46 -10.43
C GLY A 13 -15.65 -24.10 -9.60
N LEU A 14 -14.95 -25.09 -10.15
CA LEU A 14 -13.84 -25.78 -9.47
C LEU A 14 -12.68 -24.82 -9.14
N LYS A 15 -12.34 -23.91 -10.06
CA LYS A 15 -11.32 -22.87 -9.80
C LYS A 15 -11.69 -21.95 -8.64
N LYS A 16 -12.94 -21.45 -8.63
CA LYS A 16 -13.44 -20.60 -7.53
C LYS A 16 -13.42 -21.34 -6.20
N PHE A 17 -13.86 -22.60 -6.18
CA PHE A 17 -13.83 -23.44 -4.98
C PHE A 17 -12.41 -23.64 -4.45
N GLY A 18 -11.45 -23.92 -5.33
CA GLY A 18 -10.03 -24.05 -4.96
C GLY A 18 -9.47 -22.78 -4.29
N ILE A 19 -9.72 -21.61 -4.88
CA ILE A 19 -9.26 -20.31 -4.33
C ILE A 19 -9.90 -20.05 -2.96
N LEU A 20 -11.21 -20.27 -2.83
CA LEU A 20 -11.92 -20.08 -1.56
C LEU A 20 -11.39 -20.98 -0.45
N ASN A 21 -11.04 -22.23 -0.78
CA ASN A 21 -10.43 -23.14 0.19
C ASN A 21 -9.03 -22.69 0.60
N ILE A 22 -8.20 -22.22 -0.34
CA ILE A 22 -6.88 -21.67 -0.01
C ILE A 22 -7.02 -20.48 0.96
N LEU A 23 -7.90 -19.53 0.65
CA LEU A 23 -8.14 -18.37 1.51
C LEU A 23 -8.60 -18.78 2.92
N LYS A 24 -9.55 -19.71 3.03
CA LYS A 24 -10.06 -20.19 4.32
C LYS A 24 -9.03 -20.97 5.12
N SER A 25 -8.25 -21.83 4.46
CA SER A 25 -7.21 -22.63 5.11
C SER A 25 -6.06 -21.77 5.62
N ASN A 26 -5.63 -20.78 4.83
CA ASN A 26 -4.55 -19.88 5.20
C ASN A 26 -4.96 -18.92 6.33
N HIS A 27 -6.24 -18.56 6.44
CA HIS A 27 -6.75 -17.59 7.40
C HIS A 27 -6.22 -17.78 8.83
N ASN A 28 -6.32 -19.00 9.38
CA ASN A 28 -5.93 -19.30 10.76
C ASN A 28 -4.42 -19.15 11.01
N GLU A 29 -3.60 -19.34 9.98
CA GLU A 29 -2.15 -19.17 10.07
C GLU A 29 -1.76 -17.70 9.88
N LEU A 30 -2.33 -17.04 8.87
CA LEU A 30 -1.99 -15.67 8.51
C LEU A 30 -2.37 -14.67 9.60
N ILE A 31 -3.53 -14.81 10.24
CA ILE A 31 -3.98 -13.89 11.31
C ILE A 31 -3.06 -13.92 12.55
N LYS A 32 -2.27 -14.99 12.72
CA LYS A 32 -1.28 -15.11 13.80
C LYS A 32 0.07 -14.47 13.43
N LYS A 33 0.35 -14.31 12.13
CA LYS A 33 1.64 -13.86 11.60
C LYS A 33 1.63 -12.39 11.18
N TYR A 34 0.51 -11.91 10.65
CA TYR A 34 0.41 -10.58 10.06
C TYR A 34 -0.70 -9.75 10.70
N PRO A 35 -0.56 -8.43 10.74
CA PRO A 35 -1.62 -7.55 11.18
C PRO A 35 -2.82 -7.65 10.25
N ASN A 36 -4.03 -7.59 10.83
CA ASN A 36 -5.25 -7.53 10.04
C ASN A 36 -5.42 -6.15 9.40
N ILE A 37 -5.15 -6.07 8.11
CA ILE A 37 -5.17 -4.85 7.29
C ILE A 37 -6.46 -4.78 6.48
N ALA A 38 -7.10 -3.61 6.45
CA ALA A 38 -8.21 -3.33 5.55
C ALA A 38 -7.68 -3.01 4.15
N ILE A 39 -8.34 -3.59 3.15
CA ILE A 39 -7.97 -3.53 1.73
C ILE A 39 -9.17 -3.08 0.90
N PHE A 40 -8.92 -2.51 -0.27
CA PHE A 40 -9.96 -2.36 -1.28
C PHE A 40 -10.29 -3.74 -1.89
N ALA A 41 -11.58 -4.06 -2.00
CA ALA A 41 -12.03 -5.41 -2.36
C ALA A 41 -11.57 -5.90 -3.74
N PHE A 42 -11.25 -4.99 -4.66
CA PHE A 42 -10.86 -5.29 -6.04
C PHE A 42 -9.47 -4.76 -6.40
N ASP A 43 -8.64 -4.52 -5.38
CA ASP A 43 -7.26 -4.10 -5.58
C ASP A 43 -6.29 -5.29 -5.68
N ARG A 44 -5.26 -5.16 -6.53
CA ARG A 44 -4.26 -6.22 -6.76
C ARG A 44 -3.39 -6.49 -5.53
N ILE A 45 -2.96 -5.45 -4.83
CA ILE A 45 -2.19 -5.58 -3.58
C ILE A 45 -3.06 -6.28 -2.53
N GLY A 46 -4.34 -5.91 -2.46
CA GLY A 46 -5.32 -6.57 -1.59
C GLY A 46 -5.47 -8.08 -1.84
N ALA A 47 -5.41 -8.52 -3.10
CA ALA A 47 -5.47 -9.94 -3.46
C ALA A 47 -4.24 -10.72 -2.94
N ASP A 48 -3.04 -10.15 -3.12
CA ASP A 48 -1.80 -10.77 -2.64
C ASP A 48 -1.78 -10.86 -1.11
N ILE A 49 -2.17 -9.77 -0.42
CA ILE A 49 -2.33 -9.77 1.04
C ILE A 49 -3.33 -10.84 1.50
N SER A 50 -4.46 -10.99 0.79
CA SER A 50 -5.48 -11.97 1.18
C SER A 50 -5.00 -13.42 1.06
N ILE A 51 -4.09 -13.72 0.13
CA ILE A 51 -3.60 -15.07 -0.14
C ILE A 51 -2.32 -15.37 0.65
N VAL A 52 -1.38 -14.43 0.66
CA VAL A 52 0.00 -14.58 1.17
C VAL A 52 0.16 -13.95 2.57
N GLY A 53 -0.72 -13.04 2.95
CA GLY A 53 -0.72 -12.28 4.21
C GLY A 53 0.01 -10.93 4.14
N ILE A 54 0.86 -10.74 3.13
CA ILE A 54 1.67 -9.53 2.94
C ILE A 54 2.03 -9.37 1.47
N TYR A 55 2.06 -8.14 0.98
CA TYR A 55 2.54 -7.82 -0.38
C TYR A 55 4.07 -7.68 -0.41
N GLU A 56 4.71 -8.04 -1.52
CA GLU A 56 6.18 -7.98 -1.70
C GLU A 56 6.98 -8.71 -0.61
N LYS A 57 6.49 -9.90 -0.22
CA LYS A 57 7.10 -10.68 0.87
C LYS A 57 8.58 -10.96 0.68
N ALA A 58 8.99 -11.33 -0.55
CA ALA A 58 10.37 -11.72 -0.82
C ALA A 58 11.31 -10.52 -0.70
N GLU A 59 10.87 -9.37 -1.17
CA GLU A 59 11.57 -8.09 -1.12
C GLU A 59 11.70 -7.60 0.33
N LEU A 60 10.63 -7.68 1.12
CA LEU A 60 10.62 -7.29 2.52
C LEU A 60 11.55 -8.16 3.38
N GLU A 61 11.49 -9.49 3.23
CA GLU A 61 12.43 -10.37 3.93
C GLU A 61 13.87 -10.16 3.42
N GLY A 62 14.05 -9.88 2.12
CA GLY A 62 15.35 -9.51 1.56
C GLY A 62 15.93 -8.25 2.19
N LEU A 63 15.13 -7.18 2.37
CA LEU A 63 15.52 -5.95 3.07
C LEU A 63 15.91 -6.24 4.52
N LYS A 64 15.13 -7.06 5.22
CA LYS A 64 15.41 -7.45 6.59
C LYS A 64 16.76 -8.17 6.70
N ASP A 65 16.98 -9.19 5.87
CA ASP A 65 18.19 -10.01 5.92
C ASP A 65 19.43 -9.25 5.45
N CYS A 66 19.30 -8.42 4.42
CA CYS A 66 20.42 -7.72 3.82
C CYS A 66 20.78 -6.42 4.52
N ILE A 67 19.82 -5.73 5.14
CA ILE A 67 19.96 -4.37 5.66
C ILE A 67 19.55 -4.30 7.14
N PHE A 68 18.32 -4.64 7.50
CA PHE A 68 17.80 -4.36 8.85
C PHE A 68 18.61 -5.11 9.93
N ASN A 69 18.99 -6.36 9.67
CA ASN A 69 19.81 -7.15 10.58
C ASN A 69 21.26 -6.64 10.73
N LYS A 70 21.68 -5.66 9.93
CA LYS A 70 23.05 -5.10 9.92
C LYS A 70 23.13 -3.67 10.47
N ILE A 71 22.01 -3.09 10.88
CA ILE A 71 21.94 -1.74 11.45
C ILE A 71 21.20 -1.76 12.79
N ASP A 72 21.43 -0.76 13.63
CA ASP A 72 20.65 -0.59 14.87
C ASP A 72 19.28 0.05 14.55
N THR A 73 18.35 -0.78 14.08
CA THR A 73 16.99 -0.34 13.72
C THR A 73 16.23 0.25 14.91
N GLN A 74 16.54 -0.18 16.14
CA GLN A 74 15.95 0.32 17.38
C GLN A 74 16.45 1.72 17.77
N LYS A 75 17.47 2.25 17.08
CA LYS A 75 17.89 3.66 17.16
C LYS A 75 17.74 4.41 15.85
N SER A 76 17.06 3.80 14.88
CA SER A 76 16.90 4.35 13.54
C SER A 76 15.44 4.72 13.26
N VAL A 77 15.25 5.66 12.35
CA VAL A 77 13.95 6.07 11.83
C VAL A 77 13.79 5.51 10.41
N CYS A 78 12.63 4.97 10.09
CA CYS A 78 12.27 4.56 8.74
C CYS A 78 11.33 5.59 8.10
N LEU A 79 11.60 5.93 6.84
CA LEU A 79 10.72 6.75 6.02
C LEU A 79 10.06 5.86 4.97
N ASP A 80 8.73 5.75 5.02
CA ASP A 80 7.93 5.01 4.06
C ASP A 80 7.24 6.01 3.11
N VAL A 81 7.81 6.20 1.92
CA VAL A 81 7.39 7.22 0.95
C VAL A 81 6.50 6.57 -0.11
N GLY A 82 5.24 6.99 -0.18
CA GLY A 82 4.22 6.27 -0.95
C GLY A 82 3.70 5.07 -0.15
N ALA A 83 3.38 5.30 1.12
CA ALA A 83 3.02 4.26 2.08
C ALA A 83 1.76 3.45 1.69
N ASN A 84 0.95 3.98 0.77
CA ASN A 84 -0.27 3.35 0.27
C ASN A 84 -1.16 2.92 1.46
N ILE A 85 -1.80 1.76 1.43
CA ILE A 85 -2.64 1.25 2.52
C ILE A 85 -1.87 0.84 3.80
N GLY A 86 -0.53 0.93 3.80
CA GLY A 86 0.28 0.67 4.99
C GLY A 86 0.85 -0.75 5.13
N ASN A 87 0.89 -1.55 4.05
CA ASN A 87 1.51 -2.87 4.04
C ASN A 87 2.98 -2.80 4.52
N HIS A 88 3.79 -1.96 3.88
CA HIS A 88 5.19 -1.77 4.23
C HIS A 88 5.36 -1.04 5.55
N THR A 89 4.58 0.01 5.80
CA THR A 89 4.55 0.73 7.08
C THR A 89 4.42 -0.23 8.27
N LEU A 90 3.47 -1.15 8.23
CA LEU A 90 3.24 -2.11 9.33
C LEU A 90 4.35 -3.17 9.42
N TYR A 91 4.99 -3.52 8.30
CA TYR A 91 6.18 -4.37 8.31
C TYR A 91 7.35 -3.65 9.00
N PHE A 92 7.69 -2.45 8.55
CA PHE A 92 8.80 -1.65 9.10
C PHE A 92 8.59 -1.29 10.58
N ALA A 93 7.34 -1.07 11.01
CA ALA A 93 7.01 -0.77 12.40
C ALA A 93 7.41 -1.88 13.39
N GLN A 94 7.63 -3.11 12.91
CA GLN A 94 8.12 -4.21 13.76
C GLN A 94 9.62 -4.13 14.04
N PHE A 95 10.37 -3.39 13.22
CA PHE A 95 11.83 -3.34 13.28
C PHE A 95 12.39 -1.99 13.72
N PHE A 96 11.76 -0.89 13.34
CA PHE A 96 12.29 0.46 13.57
C PHE A 96 11.70 1.14 14.80
N ASN A 97 12.50 2.01 15.43
CA ASN A 97 12.05 2.82 16.57
C ASN A 97 10.86 3.72 16.21
N GLN A 98 10.89 4.30 15.02
CA GLN A 98 9.84 5.17 14.51
C GLN A 98 9.73 5.03 13.00
N VAL A 99 8.51 4.97 12.49
CA VAL A 99 8.20 5.01 11.06
C VAL A 99 7.43 6.30 10.77
N TYR A 100 7.85 7.02 9.74
CA TYR A 100 7.15 8.15 9.16
C TYR A 100 6.67 7.78 7.77
N SER A 101 5.36 7.74 7.60
CA SER A 101 4.70 7.24 6.39
C SER A 101 4.00 8.37 5.66
N PHE A 102 4.23 8.48 4.35
CA PHE A 102 3.74 9.56 3.51
C PHE A 102 2.85 8.99 2.41
N GLU A 103 1.58 9.39 2.38
CA GLU A 103 0.64 8.99 1.33
C GLU A 103 -0.16 10.22 0.86
N PRO A 104 0.08 10.74 -0.35
CA PRO A 104 -0.63 11.91 -0.86
C PRO A 104 -2.11 11.67 -1.18
N HIS A 105 -2.50 10.47 -1.60
CA HIS A 105 -3.86 10.20 -2.08
C HIS A 105 -4.86 10.20 -0.90
N PRO A 106 -5.91 11.04 -0.92
CA PRO A 106 -6.80 11.24 0.23
C PRO A 106 -7.52 9.96 0.67
N GLU A 107 -8.09 9.20 -0.26
CA GLU A 107 -8.82 7.97 0.08
C GLU A 107 -7.92 6.85 0.61
N ILE A 108 -6.77 6.65 -0.04
CA ILE A 108 -5.76 5.68 0.41
C ILE A 108 -5.20 6.09 1.76
N PHE A 109 -4.99 7.39 2.01
CA PHE A 109 -4.52 7.92 3.28
C PHE A 109 -5.48 7.61 4.44
N GLU A 110 -6.79 7.69 4.24
CA GLU A 110 -7.75 7.29 5.29
C GLU A 110 -7.66 5.79 5.60
N LEU A 111 -7.45 4.96 4.58
CA LEU A 111 -7.24 3.52 4.77
C LEU A 111 -5.91 3.22 5.48
N LEU A 112 -4.83 3.91 5.11
CA LEU A 112 -3.54 3.89 5.80
C LEU A 112 -3.71 4.20 7.29
N LYS A 113 -4.33 5.34 7.59
CA LYS A 113 -4.59 5.82 8.96
C LYS A 113 -5.40 4.80 9.75
N PHE A 114 -6.42 4.20 9.15
CA PHE A 114 -7.16 3.11 9.77
C PHE A 114 -6.24 1.91 10.06
N ASN A 115 -5.46 1.46 9.09
CA ASN A 115 -4.62 0.27 9.21
C ASN A 115 -3.53 0.40 10.27
N VAL A 116 -2.91 1.57 10.39
CA VAL A 116 -1.83 1.82 11.36
C VAL A 116 -2.32 2.26 12.73
N ARG A 117 -3.63 2.41 12.95
CA ARG A 117 -4.22 3.01 14.18
C ARG A 117 -3.77 2.38 15.51
N LYS A 118 -3.27 1.15 15.49
CA LYS A 118 -2.78 0.43 16.69
C LYS A 118 -1.26 0.53 16.87
N SER A 119 -0.54 1.01 15.87
CA SER A 119 0.92 1.11 15.87
C SER A 119 1.35 2.42 16.52
N LYS A 120 1.96 2.32 17.71
CA LYS A 120 2.35 3.49 18.52
C LYS A 120 3.57 4.23 17.96
N ASN A 121 4.40 3.53 17.18
CA ASN A 121 5.63 4.04 16.59
C ASN A 121 5.47 4.43 15.11
N VAL A 122 4.25 4.73 14.65
CA VAL A 122 3.98 5.15 13.27
C VAL A 122 3.32 6.53 13.31
N LYS A 123 3.82 7.47 12.51
CA LYS A 123 3.09 8.72 12.19
C LYS A 123 2.88 8.80 10.68
N VAL A 124 1.67 9.21 10.29
CA VAL A 124 1.24 9.27 8.90
C VAL A 124 1.04 10.72 8.47
N PHE A 125 1.35 11.01 7.21
CA PHE A 125 1.27 12.35 6.64
C PHE A 125 0.60 12.33 5.26
N GLN A 126 -0.43 13.17 5.08
CA GLN A 126 -1.19 13.28 3.84
C GLN A 126 -0.53 14.26 2.85
N PHE A 127 0.69 13.97 2.44
CA PHE A 127 1.39 14.66 1.37
C PHE A 127 2.49 13.78 0.79
N GLY A 128 2.88 14.02 -0.45
CA GLY A 128 4.03 13.37 -1.07
C GLY A 128 5.34 14.08 -0.72
N LEU A 129 6.46 13.36 -0.77
CA LEU A 129 7.78 13.99 -0.70
C LEU A 129 8.28 14.33 -2.11
N SER A 130 8.91 15.51 -2.23
CA SER A 130 9.45 16.03 -3.48
C SER A 130 10.71 16.85 -3.22
N ASN A 131 11.32 17.41 -4.26
CA ASN A 131 12.42 18.37 -4.14
C ASN A 131 11.95 19.82 -3.92
N LYS A 132 10.64 20.07 -3.96
CA LYS A 132 10.02 21.37 -3.74
C LYS A 132 8.65 21.24 -3.05
N ASN A 133 8.19 22.32 -2.45
CA ASN A 133 6.81 22.46 -2.01
C ASN A 133 5.94 22.84 -3.21
N ASP A 134 4.94 22.04 -3.54
CA ASP A 134 4.06 22.27 -4.68
C ASP A 134 2.72 21.54 -4.53
N GLU A 135 1.80 21.79 -5.45
CA GLU A 135 0.61 20.98 -5.65
C GLU A 135 0.74 20.14 -6.92
N MET A 136 0.53 18.84 -6.78
CA MET A 136 0.51 17.89 -7.89
C MET A 136 -0.88 17.28 -8.03
N ILE A 137 -1.05 16.51 -9.09
CA ILE A 137 -2.26 15.73 -9.31
C ILE A 137 -1.93 14.25 -9.34
N ILE A 138 -2.83 13.45 -8.78
CA ILE A 138 -2.89 12.02 -9.01
C ILE A 138 -4.07 11.78 -9.93
N ALA A 139 -3.81 11.08 -11.04
CA ALA A 139 -4.85 10.58 -11.93
C ALA A 139 -4.99 9.09 -11.71
N THR A 140 -6.17 8.65 -11.29
CA THR A 140 -6.51 7.23 -11.15
C THR A 140 -7.47 6.85 -12.26
N ASP A 141 -7.06 5.91 -13.12
CA ASP A 141 -8.01 5.28 -14.01
C ASP A 141 -8.91 4.37 -13.17
N GLN A 142 -10.23 4.57 -13.25
CA GLN A 142 -11.24 3.79 -12.53
C GLN A 142 -11.12 2.27 -12.76
N ASP A 143 -10.43 1.86 -13.83
CA ASP A 143 -10.17 0.47 -14.23
C ASP A 143 -8.87 -0.12 -13.62
N THR A 144 -8.07 0.65 -12.88
CA THR A 144 -6.75 0.23 -12.39
C THR A 144 -6.61 0.26 -10.87
N SER A 145 -5.90 -0.73 -10.35
CA SER A 145 -5.53 -0.89 -8.95
C SER A 145 -4.85 0.37 -8.42
N TYR A 146 -5.31 0.85 -7.26
CA TYR A 146 -4.77 2.04 -6.58
C TYR A 146 -3.24 2.01 -6.40
N GLY A 147 -2.63 0.81 -6.41
CA GLY A 147 -1.18 0.59 -6.40
C GLY A 147 -0.37 1.11 -7.58
N SER A 148 -0.99 1.51 -8.71
CA SER A 148 -0.26 2.03 -9.88
C SER A 148 -0.37 3.55 -10.07
N SER A 149 -0.92 4.25 -9.09
CA SER A 149 -1.12 5.70 -9.16
C SER A 149 0.22 6.44 -9.17
N SER A 150 0.45 7.26 -10.19
CA SER A 150 1.67 8.08 -10.31
C SER A 150 1.33 9.57 -10.22
N LEU A 151 2.18 10.33 -9.54
CA LEU A 151 2.09 11.79 -9.50
C LEU A 151 2.38 12.36 -10.89
N ARG A 152 1.48 13.21 -11.40
CA ARG A 152 1.64 13.90 -12.68
C ARG A 152 1.63 15.42 -12.50
N ASN A 153 2.35 16.12 -13.37
CA ASN A 153 2.27 17.58 -13.46
C ASN A 153 0.96 17.98 -14.16
N LYS A 154 0.32 19.08 -13.70
CA LYS A 154 -0.94 19.62 -14.25
C LYS A 154 -0.89 19.91 -15.77
N VAL A 155 0.30 20.06 -16.35
CA VAL A 155 0.50 20.57 -17.73
C VAL A 155 0.35 19.50 -18.83
N ASN A 156 0.41 18.20 -18.52
CA ASN A 156 0.48 17.12 -19.54
C ASN A 156 -0.63 16.08 -19.40
N LEU A 157 -1.89 16.50 -19.46
CA LEU A 157 -3.03 15.58 -19.34
C LEU A 157 -3.82 15.48 -20.64
N LYS A 158 -3.55 14.42 -21.42
CA LYS A 158 -4.52 13.86 -22.36
C LYS A 158 -5.21 12.71 -21.64
N PHE A 159 -6.44 12.93 -21.18
CA PHE A 159 -7.26 11.87 -20.60
C PHE A 159 -8.09 11.23 -21.71
N GLU A 160 -7.84 9.95 -22.00
CA GLU A 160 -8.64 9.19 -22.98
C GLU A 160 -9.91 8.57 -22.34
N LYS A 161 -10.06 8.64 -21.01
CA LYS A 161 -11.21 8.13 -20.22
C LYS A 161 -11.51 9.02 -19.00
N SER A 162 -12.65 8.80 -18.35
CA SER A 162 -13.03 9.38 -17.06
C SER A 162 -12.07 8.90 -15.96
N ALA A 163 -10.97 9.63 -15.77
CA ALA A 163 -10.06 9.45 -14.65
C ALA A 163 -10.51 10.32 -13.48
N ASP A 164 -10.49 9.77 -12.27
CA ASP A 164 -10.65 10.58 -11.06
C ASP A 164 -9.33 11.34 -10.81
N ILE A 165 -9.45 12.64 -10.57
CA ILE A 165 -8.31 13.55 -10.41
C ILE A 165 -8.30 14.06 -8.98
N PHE A 166 -7.22 13.77 -8.26
CA PHE A 166 -7.00 14.24 -6.90
C PHE A 166 -5.89 15.27 -6.88
N ASN A 167 -6.18 16.49 -6.40
CA ASN A 167 -5.15 17.47 -6.08
C ASN A 167 -4.50 17.07 -4.76
N VAL A 168 -3.17 17.00 -4.77
CA VAL A 168 -2.39 16.56 -3.61
C VAL A 168 -1.22 17.50 -3.36
N GLN A 169 -0.88 17.65 -2.09
CA GLN A 169 0.30 18.44 -1.70
C GLN A 169 1.55 17.57 -1.81
N VAL A 170 2.63 18.18 -2.28
CA VAL A 170 3.99 17.64 -2.15
C VAL A 170 4.87 18.62 -1.38
N LYS A 171 5.76 18.09 -0.56
CA LYS A 171 6.65 18.89 0.29
C LYS A 171 8.10 18.49 0.11
N ARG A 172 9.00 19.47 0.21
CA ARG A 172 10.43 19.20 0.29
C ARG A 172 10.73 18.48 1.60
N PHE A 173 11.44 17.36 1.53
CA PHE A 173 11.75 16.55 2.71
C PHE A 173 12.50 17.34 3.79
N ASP A 174 13.53 18.10 3.41
CA ASP A 174 14.35 18.88 4.36
C ASP A 174 13.51 19.86 5.19
N ASP A 175 12.49 20.48 4.59
CA ASP A 175 11.60 21.44 5.26
C ASP A 175 10.72 20.75 6.31
N PHE A 176 10.38 19.48 6.07
CA PHE A 176 9.62 18.67 7.00
C PHE A 176 10.51 18.09 8.10
N PHE A 177 11.69 17.57 7.74
CA PHE A 177 12.61 16.92 8.67
C PHE A 177 13.07 17.86 9.79
N ASN A 178 13.29 19.14 9.49
CA ASN A 178 13.64 20.12 10.51
C ASN A 178 12.53 20.32 11.55
N LYS A 179 11.25 20.25 11.15
CA LYS A 179 10.10 20.46 12.05
C LYS A 179 9.80 19.31 13.00
N ILE A 180 10.26 18.10 12.70
CA ILE A 180 10.01 16.91 13.54
C ILE A 180 11.14 16.61 14.52
N ASN A 181 12.29 17.30 14.39
CA ASN A 181 13.45 17.19 15.28
C ASN A 181 13.63 18.41 16.19
N GLU A 182 12.72 19.40 16.11
CA GLU A 182 12.51 20.45 17.10
C GLU A 182 11.61 19.95 18.23
#